data_AF-A0A973PAC4-F1
#
_entry.id   AF-A0A973PAC4-F1
#
_cell.length_a   1.000
_cell.length_b   1.000
_cell.length_c   1.000
_cell.angle_alpha   90.00
_cell.angle_beta   90.00
_cell.angle_gamma   90.00
#
_symmetry.space_group_name_H-M   'P 1'
#
loop_
_entity.id
_entity.type
_entity.pdbx_description
1 polymer ?
#
loop_
_entity_poly.entity_id
_entity_poly.type
_entity_poly.pdbx_seq_one_letter_code
_entity_poly.pdbx_strand_id
1 'polypeptide(L)'
;APRALLAREALALDLPEALTFPLSARGGDRMLVADPLRLTRLVFRHGLGEELAPLWLAVATRDPASYETSELPLGLIEEGAAVHELTPGGTRRLPDGDERPVPSGRVVEEILVEACAREDTRAVRDLLAELASWVEADGEAAAAADSLVYDGERFAAIAHTAEPSVRPEPRVILCRILWRFAVRLLAAGHHHPWPWPLEADQLALTLCGMAGRPCDPGDLDQARKFDAELGHPAESSESPTYRDLLGARDRLADQLTQALARISRLETKLSYRERELVRAKSKLRRTQRKAAAYRRTLGYRLSRRLARPRKVARRVFRLLSG
;
A
#
# COMPACT_ATOMS: atom_id res chain seq x y z
N ALA A 1 13.82 13.85 -2.38
CA ALA A 1 14.72 13.76 -3.55
C ALA A 1 15.33 12.36 -3.53
N PRO A 2 15.31 11.61 -4.63
CA PRO A 2 15.85 10.25 -4.64
C PRO A 2 17.36 10.25 -4.33
N ARG A 3 17.80 9.28 -3.51
CA ARG A 3 19.16 9.15 -3.00
C ARG A 3 19.82 7.90 -3.60
N ALA A 4 20.98 8.15 -4.22
CA ALA A 4 22.04 7.22 -4.64
C ALA A 4 21.84 6.35 -5.90
N LEU A 5 22.97 6.13 -6.58
CA LEU A 5 23.25 5.25 -7.71
C LEU A 5 24.46 4.41 -7.31
N LEU A 6 24.42 3.08 -7.51
CA LEU A 6 25.58 2.23 -7.28
C LEU A 6 25.83 1.34 -8.51
N ALA A 7 27.09 1.24 -8.90
CA ALA A 7 27.55 0.25 -9.88
C ALA A 7 27.66 -1.12 -9.22
N ARG A 8 27.46 -2.19 -10.00
CA ARG A 8 27.48 -3.60 -9.53
C ARG A 8 28.76 -3.98 -8.77
N GLU A 9 29.88 -3.33 -9.05
CA GLU A 9 31.15 -3.56 -8.35
C GLU A 9 31.15 -3.02 -6.90
N ALA A 10 30.29 -2.05 -6.58
CA ALA A 10 30.18 -1.46 -5.24
C ALA A 10 29.29 -2.28 -4.28
N LEU A 11 28.53 -3.26 -4.78
CA LEU A 11 27.75 -4.20 -3.97
C LEU A 11 28.61 -5.38 -3.45
N ALA A 12 29.84 -5.50 -3.93
CA ALA A 12 30.78 -6.56 -3.53
C ALA A 12 31.74 -6.14 -2.39
N LEU A 13 31.62 -4.91 -1.89
CA LEU A 13 32.41 -4.35 -0.78
C LEU A 13 31.46 -3.60 0.17
N ASP A 14 31.85 -3.46 1.45
CA ASP A 14 31.08 -2.73 2.46
C ASP A 14 30.59 -1.38 1.91
N LEU A 15 29.27 -1.19 1.92
CA LEU A 15 28.59 -0.04 1.33
C LEU A 15 29.01 1.26 2.04
N PRO A 16 29.53 2.27 1.33
CA PRO A 16 29.87 3.54 1.96
C PRO A 16 28.60 4.35 2.30
N GLU A 17 28.62 5.00 3.47
CA GLU A 17 27.46 5.62 4.15
C GLU A 17 26.68 6.70 3.36
N ALA A 18 27.25 7.36 2.35
CA ALA A 18 26.48 8.24 1.44
C ALA A 18 27.31 8.81 0.28
N LEU A 19 26.84 8.67 -0.96
CA LEU A 19 27.21 9.55 -2.08
C LEU A 19 25.96 9.92 -2.90
N THR A 20 25.74 11.21 -3.16
CA THR A 20 24.54 11.73 -3.83
C THR A 20 24.88 12.57 -5.07
N PHE A 21 24.18 12.33 -6.19
CA PHE A 21 24.21 13.18 -7.40
C PHE A 21 22.83 13.21 -8.10
N PRO A 22 22.47 14.29 -8.82
CA PRO A 22 21.18 14.44 -9.48
C PRO A 22 21.11 13.71 -10.84
N LEU A 23 20.05 12.91 -11.03
CA LEU A 23 19.69 12.29 -12.31
C LEU A 23 18.79 13.22 -13.13
N SER A 24 19.33 13.80 -14.21
CA SER A 24 18.51 14.24 -15.34
C SER A 24 19.15 13.75 -16.63
N ALA A 25 18.39 13.03 -17.46
CA ALA A 25 18.80 12.73 -18.82
C ALA A 25 17.92 13.51 -19.81
N ARG A 26 18.56 14.26 -20.72
CA ARG A 26 17.98 14.65 -22.00
C ARG A 26 18.28 13.53 -23.00
N GLY A 27 17.26 13.12 -23.75
CA GLY A 27 17.45 12.37 -25.00
C GLY A 27 16.96 10.93 -24.96
N GLY A 28 15.76 10.72 -25.50
CA GLY A 28 15.54 9.73 -26.56
C GLY A 28 15.51 8.23 -26.29
N ASP A 29 16.08 7.69 -25.21
CA ASP A 29 16.17 6.23 -25.03
C ASP A 29 15.17 5.64 -24.03
N ARG A 30 14.59 4.51 -24.45
CA ARG A 30 13.54 3.75 -23.77
C ARG A 30 14.03 3.26 -22.40
N MET A 31 13.35 3.73 -21.37
CA MET A 31 13.48 3.24 -20.00
C MET A 31 12.85 1.84 -19.91
N LEU A 32 13.67 0.79 -19.80
CA LEU A 32 13.22 -0.56 -19.44
C LEU A 32 13.06 -0.61 -17.91
N VAL A 33 12.01 0.03 -17.40
CA VAL A 33 11.61 -0.07 -15.99
C VAL A 33 10.56 -1.17 -15.90
N ALA A 34 10.70 -2.10 -14.95
CA ALA A 34 9.61 -2.97 -14.54
C ALA A 34 8.38 -2.08 -14.24
N ASP A 35 7.22 -2.38 -14.83
CA ASP A 35 6.01 -1.54 -14.74
C ASP A 35 5.74 -1.15 -13.27
N PRO A 36 6.03 0.10 -12.88
CA PRO A 36 6.09 0.49 -11.49
C PRO A 36 4.69 0.41 -10.86
N LEU A 37 3.64 0.59 -11.66
CA LEU A 37 2.27 0.44 -11.17
C LEU A 37 1.92 -1.01 -10.86
N ARG A 38 2.48 -1.97 -11.60
CA ARG A 38 2.25 -3.39 -11.36
C ARG A 38 2.94 -3.84 -10.08
N LEU A 39 4.17 -3.38 -9.85
CA LEU A 39 4.94 -3.69 -8.64
C LEU A 39 4.36 -2.97 -7.41
N THR A 40 4.02 -1.69 -7.52
CA THR A 40 3.30 -0.94 -6.47
C THR A 40 1.96 -1.61 -6.12
N ARG A 41 1.20 -2.10 -7.10
CA ARG A 41 -0.04 -2.86 -6.84
C ARG A 41 0.20 -4.18 -6.14
N LEU A 42 1.32 -4.86 -6.41
CA LEU A 42 1.69 -6.12 -5.77
C LEU A 42 2.11 -5.83 -4.31
N VAL A 43 2.97 -4.83 -4.10
CA VAL A 43 3.46 -4.39 -2.79
C VAL A 43 2.32 -3.93 -1.87
N PHE A 44 1.41 -3.07 -2.34
CA PHE A 44 0.25 -2.64 -1.55
C PHE A 44 -0.80 -3.74 -1.36
N ARG A 45 -0.87 -4.74 -2.26
CA ARG A 45 -1.78 -5.88 -2.13
C ARG A 45 -1.32 -6.90 -1.10
N HIS A 46 -0.03 -6.92 -0.76
CA HIS A 46 0.59 -7.88 0.16
C HIS A 46 1.12 -7.22 1.43
N GLY A 47 0.66 -6.00 1.76
CA GLY A 47 1.05 -5.29 2.99
C GLY A 47 2.51 -4.84 3.09
N LEU A 48 3.36 -5.14 2.10
CA LEU A 48 4.80 -4.87 2.10
C LEU A 48 5.17 -3.38 1.93
N GLY A 49 4.20 -2.46 2.07
CA GLY A 49 4.40 -1.03 1.81
C GLY A 49 5.31 -0.31 2.81
N GLU A 50 5.41 -0.82 4.04
CA GLU A 50 6.31 -0.27 5.08
C GLU A 50 7.67 -0.98 5.14
N GLU A 51 7.74 -2.26 4.74
CA GLU A 51 8.99 -3.03 4.67
C GLU A 51 9.79 -2.76 3.39
N LEU A 52 9.10 -2.47 2.28
CA LEU A 52 9.75 -1.93 1.09
C LEU A 52 9.84 -0.41 1.19
N ALA A 53 10.95 0.08 1.71
CA ALA A 53 11.37 1.43 1.35
C ALA A 53 11.41 1.48 -0.20
N PRO A 54 10.76 2.46 -0.87
CA PRO A 54 10.86 2.60 -2.31
C PRO A 54 12.28 3.09 -2.66
N LEU A 55 13.26 2.19 -2.58
CA LEU A 55 14.61 2.43 -3.03
C LEU A 55 14.68 1.94 -4.48
N TRP A 56 14.97 2.89 -5.37
CA TRP A 56 15.13 2.61 -6.79
C TRP A 56 16.59 2.24 -7.03
N LEU A 57 16.85 0.98 -7.41
CA LEU A 57 18.17 0.54 -7.83
C LEU A 57 18.30 0.76 -9.34
N ALA A 58 19.15 1.71 -9.72
CA ALA A 58 19.53 1.92 -11.11
C ALA A 58 20.90 1.28 -11.36
N VAL A 59 20.91 0.18 -12.10
CA VAL A 59 22.12 -0.56 -12.47
C VAL A 59 22.65 -0.01 -13.78
N ALA A 60 23.79 0.68 -13.73
CA ALA A 60 24.52 1.10 -14.93
C ALA A 60 25.53 0.01 -15.31
N THR A 61 25.46 -0.48 -16.56
CA THR A 61 26.41 -1.45 -17.11
C THR A 61 27.26 -0.82 -18.20
N ARG A 62 28.52 -1.25 -18.30
CA ARG A 62 29.51 -0.68 -19.22
C ARG A 62 29.34 -1.14 -20.68
N ASP A 63 28.68 -2.28 -20.90
CA ASP A 63 28.56 -2.90 -22.21
C ASP A 63 27.11 -3.38 -22.47
N PRO A 64 26.38 -2.78 -23.42
CA PRO A 64 25.01 -3.18 -23.72
C PRO A 64 24.91 -4.60 -24.28
N ALA A 65 25.98 -5.16 -24.85
CA ALA A 65 26.00 -6.54 -25.34
C ALA A 65 26.04 -7.58 -24.21
N SER A 66 26.43 -7.19 -22.99
CA SER A 66 26.41 -8.07 -21.81
C SER A 66 25.00 -8.23 -21.19
N TYR A 67 24.03 -7.43 -21.66
CA TYR A 67 22.67 -7.36 -21.10
C TYR A 67 21.77 -8.51 -21.54
N GLU A 68 22.01 -9.12 -22.70
CA GLU A 68 21.20 -10.26 -23.18
C GLU A 68 21.36 -11.52 -22.32
N THR A 69 22.36 -11.55 -21.43
CA THR A 69 22.70 -12.73 -20.62
C THR A 69 22.60 -12.54 -19.10
N SER A 70 22.42 -11.32 -18.60
CA SER A 70 22.35 -11.09 -17.14
C SER A 70 20.92 -10.78 -16.73
N GLU A 71 20.15 -11.81 -16.35
CA GLU A 71 18.84 -11.64 -15.72
C GLU A 71 19.01 -10.80 -14.44
N LEU A 72 18.38 -9.62 -14.42
CA LEU A 72 18.33 -8.79 -13.22
C LEU A 72 17.28 -9.36 -12.26
N PRO A 73 17.51 -9.31 -10.93
CA PRO A 73 16.51 -9.74 -9.96
C PRO A 73 15.25 -8.86 -10.03
N LEU A 74 14.09 -9.46 -9.77
CA LEU A 74 12.80 -8.77 -9.73
C LEU A 74 12.68 -7.80 -8.55
N GLY A 75 13.48 -8.01 -7.50
CA GLY A 75 13.52 -7.20 -6.29
C GLY A 75 14.61 -7.68 -5.35
N LEU A 76 14.94 -6.85 -4.36
CA LEU A 76 15.80 -7.21 -3.24
C LEU A 76 14.96 -7.16 -1.96
N ILE A 77 15.17 -8.12 -1.07
CA ILE A 77 14.50 -8.24 0.23
C ILE A 77 15.58 -8.22 1.31
N GLU A 78 15.50 -7.28 2.24
CA GLU A 78 16.41 -7.23 3.39
C GLU A 78 15.80 -7.99 4.57
N GLU A 79 16.48 -9.02 5.09
CA GLU A 79 16.10 -9.74 6.30
C GLU A 79 17.29 -9.73 7.28
N GLY A 80 17.16 -8.96 8.36
CA GLY A 80 18.25 -8.78 9.33
C GLY A 80 19.46 -8.07 8.71
N ALA A 81 20.61 -8.75 8.66
CA ALA A 81 21.83 -8.24 8.02
C ALA A 81 22.04 -8.79 6.60
N ALA A 82 21.10 -9.60 6.08
CA ALA A 82 21.21 -10.26 4.79
C ALA A 82 20.28 -9.60 3.75
N VAL A 83 20.76 -9.53 2.51
CA VAL A 83 19.96 -9.08 1.35
C VAL A 83 19.74 -10.28 0.42
N HIS A 84 18.48 -10.55 0.12
CA HIS A 84 18.02 -11.65 -0.72
C HIS A 84 17.56 -11.14 -2.09
N GLU A 85 17.90 -11.86 -3.15
CA GLU A 85 17.42 -11.56 -4.51
C GLU A 85 16.12 -12.29 -4.80
N LEU A 86 15.08 -11.58 -5.26
CA LEU A 86 13.87 -12.20 -5.78
C LEU A 86 14.07 -12.55 -7.26
N THR A 87 14.11 -13.83 -7.59
CA THR A 87 14.28 -14.30 -8.96
C THR A 87 12.97 -14.24 -9.75
N PRO A 88 13.01 -14.21 -11.09
CA PRO A 88 11.83 -14.37 -11.95
C PRO A 88 11.02 -15.66 -11.69
N GLY A 89 11.65 -16.69 -11.13
CA GLY A 89 11.02 -17.96 -10.76
C GLY A 89 10.25 -17.92 -9.44
N GLY A 90 10.24 -16.80 -8.72
CA GLY A 90 9.60 -16.70 -7.41
C GLY A 90 10.41 -17.36 -6.28
N THR A 91 11.72 -17.50 -6.46
CA THR A 91 12.65 -17.95 -5.41
C THR A 91 13.40 -16.75 -4.82
N ARG A 92 13.69 -16.80 -3.52
CA ARG A 92 14.67 -15.95 -2.85
C ARG A 92 16.02 -16.61 -2.96
N ARG A 93 16.99 -15.93 -3.56
CA ARG A 93 18.38 -16.36 -3.55
C ARG A 93 19.10 -15.68 -2.38
N LEU A 94 19.70 -16.48 -1.50
CA LEU A 94 20.52 -16.02 -0.38
C LEU A 94 21.87 -15.49 -0.88
N PRO A 95 22.58 -14.67 -0.08
CA PRO A 95 23.95 -14.23 -0.39
C PRO A 95 24.91 -15.39 -0.71
N ASP A 96 24.66 -16.56 -0.12
CA ASP A 96 25.46 -17.79 -0.29
C ASP A 96 25.12 -18.57 -1.57
N GLY A 97 24.12 -18.12 -2.35
CA GLY A 97 23.68 -18.72 -3.61
C GLY A 97 22.53 -19.72 -3.48
N ASP A 98 22.12 -20.06 -2.25
CA ASP A 98 20.98 -20.96 -1.99
C ASP A 98 19.65 -20.33 -2.44
N GLU A 99 18.82 -21.11 -3.14
CA GLU A 99 17.48 -20.68 -3.54
C GLU A 99 16.40 -21.28 -2.63
N ARG A 100 15.53 -20.43 -2.12
CA ARG A 100 14.35 -20.82 -1.34
C ARG A 100 13.07 -20.33 -2.01
N PRO A 101 12.01 -21.14 -2.14
CA PRO A 101 10.76 -20.67 -2.71
C PRO A 101 10.12 -19.60 -1.82
N VAL A 102 9.60 -18.52 -2.42
CA VAL A 102 8.71 -17.59 -1.70
C VAL A 102 7.38 -18.29 -1.48
N PRO A 103 6.86 -18.36 -0.25
CA PRO A 103 5.58 -19.00 -0.02
C PRO A 103 4.46 -18.25 -0.74
N SER A 104 3.65 -18.98 -1.49
CA SER A 104 2.47 -18.43 -2.17
C SER A 104 1.29 -18.33 -1.19
N GLY A 105 0.44 -17.31 -1.35
CA GLY A 105 -0.78 -17.20 -0.57
C GLY A 105 -1.17 -15.75 -0.29
N ARG A 106 -2.14 -15.58 0.60
CA ARG A 106 -2.55 -14.28 1.15
C ARG A 106 -2.09 -14.17 2.59
N VAL A 107 -1.73 -12.96 3.03
CA VAL A 107 -1.31 -12.72 4.41
C VAL A 107 -2.47 -13.00 5.36
N VAL A 108 -2.24 -13.75 6.43
CA VAL A 108 -3.28 -14.18 7.37
C VAL A 108 -3.96 -12.98 8.02
N GLU A 109 -3.19 -11.95 8.42
CA GLU A 109 -3.74 -10.69 8.93
C GLU A 109 -4.73 -10.06 7.96
N GLU A 110 -4.43 -9.99 6.67
CA GLU A 110 -5.34 -9.41 5.66
C GLU A 110 -6.65 -10.21 5.54
N ILE A 111 -6.57 -11.54 5.57
CA ILE A 111 -7.75 -12.40 5.51
C ILE A 111 -8.63 -12.17 6.75
N LEU A 112 -8.02 -12.08 7.93
CA LEU A 112 -8.72 -11.84 9.19
C LEU A 112 -9.35 -10.44 9.24
N VAL A 113 -8.63 -9.39 8.84
CA VAL A 113 -9.16 -8.01 8.76
C VAL A 113 -10.34 -7.95 7.78
N GLU A 114 -10.21 -8.59 6.61
CA GLU A 114 -11.27 -8.62 5.60
C GLU A 114 -12.53 -9.36 6.10
N ALA A 115 -12.35 -10.48 6.79
CA ALA A 115 -13.45 -11.22 7.41
C ALA A 115 -14.12 -10.41 8.54
N CYS A 116 -13.33 -9.72 9.38
CA CYS A 116 -13.84 -8.82 10.41
C CYS A 116 -14.66 -7.67 9.82
N ALA A 117 -14.16 -7.05 8.75
CA ALA A 117 -14.85 -5.96 8.05
C ALA A 117 -16.19 -6.40 7.44
N ARG A 118 -16.33 -7.69 7.08
CA ARG A 118 -17.57 -8.30 6.58
C ARG A 118 -18.48 -8.85 7.69
N GLU A 119 -18.06 -8.76 8.95
CA GLU A 119 -18.73 -9.40 10.09
C GLU A 119 -18.86 -10.93 9.93
N ASP A 120 -17.99 -11.55 9.16
CA ASP A 120 -17.99 -12.99 8.90
C ASP A 120 -17.25 -13.74 10.01
N THR A 121 -17.91 -13.83 11.16
CA THR A 121 -17.37 -14.54 12.34
C THR A 121 -17.16 -16.04 12.10
N ARG A 122 -17.82 -16.62 11.09
CA ARG A 122 -17.62 -18.02 10.72
C ARG A 122 -16.29 -18.19 9.98
N ALA A 123 -16.02 -17.37 8.97
CA ALA A 123 -14.74 -17.39 8.27
C ALA A 123 -13.55 -17.15 9.22
N VAL A 124 -13.70 -16.23 10.19
CA VAL A 124 -12.70 -16.03 11.24
C VAL A 124 -12.51 -17.31 12.05
N ARG A 125 -13.59 -17.94 12.54
CA ARG A 125 -13.51 -19.17 13.33
C ARG A 125 -12.82 -20.31 12.58
N ASP A 126 -13.21 -20.53 11.33
CA ASP A 126 -12.70 -21.64 10.51
C ASP A 126 -11.19 -21.45 10.27
N LEU A 127 -10.75 -20.25 9.87
CA LEU A 127 -9.33 -19.93 9.68
C LEU A 127 -8.51 -20.04 10.98
N LEU A 128 -9.07 -19.58 12.11
CA LEU A 128 -8.39 -19.68 13.41
C LEU A 128 -8.25 -21.12 13.90
N ALA A 129 -9.22 -21.99 13.64
CA ALA A 129 -9.14 -23.40 13.98
C ALA A 129 -8.06 -24.12 13.14
N GLU A 130 -7.95 -23.77 11.87
CA GLU A 130 -6.87 -24.26 11.00
C GLU A 130 -5.49 -23.75 11.45
N LEU A 131 -5.38 -22.46 11.79
CA LEU A 131 -4.16 -21.88 12.34
C LEU A 131 -3.74 -22.58 13.63
N ALA A 132 -4.68 -22.84 14.54
CA ALA A 132 -4.40 -23.58 15.77
C ALA A 132 -3.87 -25.00 15.50
N SER A 133 -4.49 -25.70 14.54
CA SER A 133 -4.04 -27.04 14.13
C SER A 133 -2.64 -27.02 13.51
N TRP A 134 -2.31 -25.98 12.75
CA TRP A 134 -0.97 -25.79 12.19
C TRP A 134 0.08 -25.52 13.27
N VAL A 135 -0.22 -24.65 14.25
CA VAL A 135 0.68 -24.37 15.39
C VAL A 135 0.96 -25.64 16.20
N GLU A 136 -0.05 -26.51 16.40
CA GLU A 136 0.11 -27.78 17.13
C GLU A 136 0.92 -28.82 16.37
N ALA A 137 0.84 -28.84 15.04
CA ALA A 137 1.51 -29.86 14.24
C ALA A 137 3.02 -29.62 14.20
N ASP A 138 3.45 -28.42 13.80
CA ASP A 138 4.85 -27.97 13.87
C ASP A 138 5.01 -26.49 13.47
N GLY A 139 4.00 -25.65 13.65
CA GLY A 139 4.04 -24.27 13.15
C GLY A 139 5.21 -23.46 13.71
N GLU A 140 5.79 -22.59 12.87
CA GLU A 140 6.95 -21.77 13.22
C GLU A 140 6.63 -20.89 14.44
N ALA A 141 7.40 -21.10 15.52
CA ALA A 141 7.14 -20.44 16.79
C ALA A 141 7.27 -18.92 16.71
N ALA A 142 8.15 -18.40 15.83
CA ALA A 142 8.39 -16.97 15.67
C ALA A 142 7.42 -16.27 14.70
N ALA A 143 6.58 -17.03 13.98
CA ALA A 143 5.69 -16.46 12.97
C ALA A 143 4.52 -15.69 13.60
N ALA A 144 4.14 -14.56 13.00
CA ALA A 144 3.03 -13.70 13.42
C ALA A 144 2.00 -13.56 12.29
N ALA A 145 0.80 -13.06 12.58
CA ALA A 145 -0.28 -13.01 11.58
C ALA A 145 0.06 -12.13 10.35
N ASP A 146 0.89 -11.11 10.56
CA ASP A 146 1.46 -10.20 9.56
C ASP A 146 2.57 -10.84 8.71
N SER A 147 3.22 -11.89 9.24
CA SER A 147 4.30 -12.63 8.57
C SER A 147 3.92 -14.05 8.19
N LEU A 148 2.64 -14.41 8.25
CA LEU A 148 2.10 -15.70 7.82
C LEU A 148 1.29 -15.54 6.54
N VAL A 149 1.48 -16.45 5.59
CA VAL A 149 0.58 -16.61 4.44
C VAL A 149 -0.22 -17.90 4.53
N TYR A 150 -1.40 -17.85 3.94
CA TYR A 150 -2.29 -18.99 3.76
C TYR A 150 -2.71 -19.08 2.30
N ASP A 151 -2.53 -20.26 1.70
CA ASP A 151 -2.84 -20.53 0.28
C ASP A 151 -4.23 -21.14 0.06
N GLY A 152 -4.98 -21.41 1.14
CA GLY A 152 -6.25 -22.14 1.11
C GLY A 152 -6.16 -23.56 1.67
N GLU A 153 -4.95 -24.07 1.90
CA GLU A 153 -4.72 -25.40 2.48
C GLU A 153 -3.63 -25.41 3.56
N ARG A 154 -2.61 -24.54 3.43
CA ARG A 154 -1.39 -24.56 4.23
C ARG A 154 -0.99 -23.17 4.66
N PHE A 155 -0.38 -23.10 5.85
CA PHE A 155 0.29 -21.92 6.35
C PHE A 155 1.80 -22.00 6.12
N ALA A 156 2.41 -20.86 5.79
CA ALA A 156 3.85 -20.71 5.67
C ALA A 156 4.28 -19.33 6.17
N ALA A 157 5.42 -19.25 6.86
CA ALA A 157 5.98 -17.97 7.28
C ALA A 157 6.69 -17.29 6.10
N ILE A 158 6.49 -15.98 5.96
CA ILE A 158 7.15 -15.13 4.97
C ILE A 158 8.60 -14.86 5.39
N ALA A 159 8.85 -14.61 6.67
CA ALA A 159 10.17 -14.30 7.21
C ALA A 159 10.56 -15.39 8.21
N HIS A 160 11.74 -15.98 8.02
CA HIS A 160 12.29 -16.92 9.00
C HIS A 160 13.07 -16.12 10.03
N THR A 161 12.37 -15.70 11.09
CA THR A 161 13.02 -15.18 12.28
C THR A 161 13.76 -16.33 12.97
N ALA A 162 14.94 -16.05 13.55
CA ALA A 162 15.70 -17.03 14.29
C ALA A 162 14.81 -17.74 15.33
N GLU A 163 14.79 -19.07 15.29
CA GLU A 163 14.00 -19.84 16.24
C GLU A 163 14.49 -19.59 17.68
N PRO A 164 13.57 -19.50 18.64
CA PRO A 164 13.94 -19.34 20.03
C PRO A 164 14.72 -20.56 20.53
N SER A 165 15.62 -20.32 21.48
CA SER A 165 16.42 -21.39 22.11
C SER A 165 15.57 -22.42 22.85
N VAL A 166 14.37 -22.02 23.31
CA VAL A 166 13.37 -22.89 23.92
C VAL A 166 12.04 -22.64 23.23
N ARG A 167 11.42 -23.70 22.69
CA ARG A 167 10.10 -23.59 22.05
C ARG A 167 9.00 -23.49 23.12
N PRO A 168 8.17 -22.44 23.12
CA PRO A 168 7.02 -22.36 24.01
C PRO A 168 5.94 -23.39 23.66
N GLU A 169 4.99 -23.57 24.57
CA GLU A 169 3.84 -24.44 24.32
C GLU A 169 2.98 -23.90 23.15
N PRO A 170 2.36 -24.77 22.32
CA PRO A 170 1.56 -24.36 21.16
C PRO A 170 0.48 -23.31 21.48
N ARG A 171 -0.16 -23.41 22.64
CA ARG A 171 -1.15 -22.42 23.11
C ARG A 171 -0.56 -21.02 23.30
N VAL A 172 0.68 -20.92 23.79
CA VAL A 172 1.37 -19.65 24.00
C VAL A 172 1.75 -19.03 22.65
N ILE A 173 2.18 -19.86 21.70
CA ILE A 173 2.47 -19.42 20.33
C ILE A 173 1.20 -18.87 19.67
N LEU A 174 0.10 -19.63 19.70
CA LEU A 174 -1.18 -19.19 19.16
C LEU A 174 -1.68 -17.90 19.85
N CYS A 175 -1.64 -17.85 21.18
CA CYS A 175 -2.03 -16.69 21.97
C CYS A 175 -1.21 -15.46 21.57
N ARG A 176 0.10 -15.61 21.32
CA ARG A 176 0.97 -14.52 20.83
C ARG A 176 0.52 -14.00 19.47
N ILE A 177 0.30 -14.90 18.51
CA ILE A 177 -0.13 -14.54 17.14
C ILE A 177 -1.43 -13.74 17.20
N LEU A 178 -2.40 -14.21 17.98
CA LEU A 178 -3.72 -13.60 18.09
C LEU A 178 -3.71 -12.30 18.91
N TRP A 179 -2.86 -12.21 19.94
CA TRP A 179 -2.65 -10.99 20.68
C TRP A 179 -2.03 -9.89 19.83
N ARG A 180 -0.98 -10.20 19.06
CA ARG A 180 -0.34 -9.23 18.15
C ARG A 180 -1.32 -8.76 17.08
N PHE A 181 -2.12 -9.66 16.52
CA PHE A 181 -3.22 -9.31 15.62
C PHE A 181 -4.25 -8.39 16.29
N ALA A 182 -4.70 -8.71 17.51
CA ALA A 182 -5.67 -7.89 18.25
C ALA A 182 -5.14 -6.47 18.51
N VAL A 183 -3.88 -6.34 18.93
CA VAL A 183 -3.21 -5.05 19.12
C VAL A 183 -3.21 -4.24 17.81
N ARG A 184 -2.78 -4.84 16.70
CA ARG A 184 -2.73 -4.16 15.39
C ARG A 184 -4.12 -3.78 14.87
N LEU A 185 -5.10 -4.69 14.98
CA LEU A 185 -6.48 -4.45 14.55
C LEU A 185 -7.10 -3.23 15.26
N LEU A 186 -6.92 -3.16 16.58
CA LEU A 186 -7.45 -2.06 17.40
C LEU A 186 -6.67 -0.76 17.17
N ALA A 187 -5.34 -0.82 17.11
CA ALA A 187 -4.50 0.36 16.86
C ALA A 187 -4.77 0.99 15.49
N ALA A 188 -5.04 0.18 14.47
CA ALA A 188 -5.41 0.64 13.13
C ALA A 188 -6.87 1.15 13.04
N GLY A 189 -7.70 0.93 14.06
CA GLY A 189 -9.11 1.33 14.06
C GLY A 189 -9.95 0.57 13.02
N HIS A 190 -9.58 -0.67 12.71
CA HIS A 190 -10.34 -1.50 11.78
C HIS A 190 -11.68 -1.96 12.38
N HIS A 191 -12.68 -2.11 11.52
CA HIS A 191 -14.00 -2.64 11.92
C HIS A 191 -13.89 -4.09 12.36
N HIS A 192 -14.60 -4.45 13.43
CA HIS A 192 -14.65 -5.82 13.93
C HIS A 192 -16.02 -6.15 14.56
N PRO A 193 -16.45 -7.43 14.52
CA PRO A 193 -17.80 -7.84 14.95
C PRO A 193 -18.00 -7.90 16.48
N TRP A 194 -16.94 -7.80 17.28
CA TRP A 194 -17.04 -7.94 18.75
C TRP A 194 -17.49 -6.65 19.45
N PRO A 195 -18.11 -6.76 20.65
CA PRO A 195 -18.65 -5.61 21.38
C PRO A 195 -17.60 -4.57 21.75
N TRP A 196 -17.92 -3.28 21.63
CA TRP A 196 -17.09 -2.17 22.07
C TRP A 196 -17.50 -1.69 23.48
N PRO A 197 -16.56 -1.30 24.36
CA PRO A 197 -15.10 -1.37 24.23
C PRO A 197 -14.55 -2.77 24.56
N LEU A 198 -13.59 -3.25 23.76
CA LEU A 198 -12.83 -4.47 24.03
C LEU A 198 -11.34 -4.13 24.01
N GLU A 199 -10.63 -4.44 25.09
CA GLU A 199 -9.18 -4.31 25.13
C GLU A 199 -8.52 -5.42 24.30
N ALA A 200 -7.29 -5.20 23.82
CA ALA A 200 -6.56 -6.17 22.99
C ALA A 200 -6.45 -7.56 23.65
N ASP A 201 -6.30 -7.59 24.97
CA ASP A 201 -6.22 -8.82 25.76
C ASP A 201 -7.51 -9.63 25.72
N GLN A 202 -8.64 -8.94 25.92
CA GLN A 202 -9.96 -9.57 25.91
C GLN A 202 -10.30 -10.07 24.50
N LEU A 203 -9.90 -9.31 23.48
CA LEU A 203 -10.02 -9.73 22.09
C LEU A 203 -9.18 -10.98 21.81
N ALA A 204 -7.90 -10.99 22.22
CA ALA A 204 -7.01 -12.13 22.03
C ALA A 204 -7.56 -13.41 22.66
N LEU A 205 -8.04 -13.35 23.91
CA LEU A 205 -8.64 -14.49 24.60
C LEU A 205 -9.93 -14.97 23.90
N THR A 206 -10.73 -14.04 23.37
CA THR A 206 -11.93 -14.36 22.58
C THR A 206 -11.55 -15.09 21.29
N LEU A 207 -10.53 -14.62 20.58
CA LEU A 207 -10.02 -15.25 19.36
C LEU A 207 -9.44 -16.64 19.64
N CYS A 208 -8.72 -16.82 20.76
CA CYS A 208 -8.23 -18.12 21.21
C CYS A 208 -9.40 -19.10 21.47
N GLY A 209 -10.46 -18.62 22.12
CA GLY A 209 -11.69 -19.38 22.31
C GLY A 209 -12.37 -19.75 20.98
N MET A 210 -12.38 -18.84 20.00
CA MET A 210 -12.89 -19.12 18.65
C MET A 210 -12.04 -20.14 17.89
N ALA A 211 -10.73 -20.12 18.08
CA ALA A 211 -9.81 -21.14 17.54
C ALA A 211 -10.02 -22.54 18.16
N GLY A 212 -10.90 -22.66 19.17
CA GLY A 212 -11.12 -23.91 19.90
C GLY A 212 -9.97 -24.26 20.84
N ARG A 213 -9.14 -23.28 21.20
CA ARG A 213 -8.00 -23.41 22.12
C ARG A 213 -8.05 -22.27 23.14
N PRO A 214 -8.97 -22.34 24.12
CA PRO A 214 -9.11 -21.27 25.10
C PRO A 214 -7.79 -21.10 25.86
N CYS A 215 -7.29 -19.87 25.88
CA CYS A 215 -6.12 -19.47 26.65
C CYS A 215 -6.58 -18.75 27.92
N ASP A 216 -5.76 -18.77 28.96
CA ASP A 216 -5.98 -18.00 30.18
C ASP A 216 -5.09 -16.74 30.24
N PRO A 217 -5.30 -15.83 31.20
CA PRO A 217 -4.45 -14.65 31.35
C PRO A 217 -2.97 -14.96 31.59
N GLY A 218 -2.64 -16.12 32.17
CA GLY A 218 -1.27 -16.57 32.37
C GLY A 218 -0.58 -16.97 31.06
N ASP A 219 -1.30 -17.64 30.16
CA ASP A 219 -0.83 -17.93 28.79
C ASP A 219 -0.56 -16.63 28.02
N LEU A 220 -1.39 -15.61 28.21
CA LEU A 220 -1.21 -14.28 27.60
C LEU A 220 0.05 -13.57 28.12
N ASP A 221 0.31 -13.64 29.42
CA ASP A 221 1.54 -13.09 30.01
C ASP A 221 2.80 -13.80 29.51
N GLN A 222 2.72 -15.12 29.30
CA GLN A 222 3.81 -15.88 28.67
C GLN A 222 3.98 -15.48 27.20
N ALA A 223 2.89 -15.30 26.47
CA ALA A 223 2.91 -14.90 25.06
C ALA A 223 3.59 -13.53 24.87
N ARG A 224 3.35 -12.56 25.77
CA ARG A 224 4.02 -11.25 25.74
C ARG A 224 5.51 -11.34 26.03
N LYS A 225 5.89 -12.13 27.03
CA LYS A 225 7.32 -12.37 27.35
C LYS A 225 8.02 -12.96 26.14
N PHE A 226 7.37 -13.94 25.50
CA PHE A 226 7.90 -14.57 24.31
C PHE A 226 7.99 -13.60 23.11
N ASP A 227 6.99 -12.75 22.89
CA ASP A 227 7.04 -11.71 21.85
C ASP A 227 8.21 -10.73 22.07
N ALA A 228 8.45 -10.35 23.33
CA ALA A 228 9.58 -9.51 23.70
C ALA A 228 10.94 -10.19 23.46
N GLU A 229 11.04 -11.50 23.69
CA GLU A 229 12.26 -12.29 23.43
C GLU A 229 12.58 -12.43 21.94
N LEU A 230 11.56 -12.52 21.08
CA LEU A 230 11.73 -12.63 19.63
C LEU A 230 12.21 -11.34 18.95
N GLY A 231 12.24 -10.21 19.68
CA GLY A 231 12.86 -8.98 19.22
C GLY A 231 12.21 -8.45 17.95
N HIS A 232 11.00 -7.91 18.05
CA HIS A 232 10.75 -6.49 18.35
C HIS A 232 9.47 -6.50 19.21
N PRO A 233 9.44 -5.88 20.41
CA PRO A 233 8.17 -5.72 21.10
C PRO A 233 7.22 -5.02 20.12
N ALA A 234 5.96 -5.45 20.03
CA ALA A 234 4.91 -4.57 19.54
C ALA A 234 5.02 -3.27 20.36
N GLU A 235 5.67 -2.25 19.79
CA GLU A 235 6.39 -1.19 20.50
C GLU A 235 6.07 -1.06 21.99
N SER A 236 6.85 -1.72 22.86
CA SER A 236 7.14 -1.11 24.15
C SER A 236 8.17 -0.02 23.87
N SER A 237 7.71 1.07 23.24
CA SER A 237 8.27 2.37 23.60
C SER A 237 8.29 2.41 25.12
N GLU A 238 9.37 2.93 25.72
CA GLU A 238 9.31 3.36 27.12
C GLU A 238 7.91 3.92 27.37
N SER A 239 7.09 3.27 28.20
CA SER A 239 5.68 3.65 28.36
C SER A 239 5.65 5.17 28.46
N PRO A 240 5.12 5.88 27.46
CA PRO A 240 5.39 7.30 27.33
C PRO A 240 5.02 7.92 28.66
N THR A 241 5.95 8.68 29.24
CA THR A 241 5.69 9.26 30.55
C THR A 241 4.35 9.99 30.45
N TYR A 242 3.53 10.04 31.50
CA TYR A 242 2.22 10.71 31.43
C TYR A 242 2.28 12.11 30.78
N ARG A 243 3.42 12.81 30.95
CA ARG A 243 3.76 14.06 30.29
C ARG A 243 3.89 13.97 28.76
N ASP A 244 4.47 12.90 28.24
CA ASP A 244 4.63 12.64 26.80
C ASP A 244 3.28 12.30 26.16
N LEU A 245 2.42 11.54 26.87
CA LEU A 245 1.03 11.29 26.43
C LEU A 245 0.22 12.58 26.35
N LEU A 246 0.33 13.46 27.36
CA LEU A 246 -0.30 14.78 27.31
C LEU A 246 0.27 15.64 26.16
N GLY A 247 1.59 15.63 25.97
CA GLY A 247 2.23 16.36 24.87
C GLY A 247 1.87 15.82 23.48
N ALA A 248 1.63 14.52 23.35
CA ALA A 248 1.13 13.90 22.13
C ALA A 248 -0.35 14.24 21.89
N ARG A 249 -1.18 14.18 22.93
CA ARG A 249 -2.59 14.60 22.89
C ARG A 249 -2.72 16.05 22.43
N ASP A 250 -1.93 16.96 23.00
CA ASP A 250 -1.99 18.39 22.65
C ASP A 250 -1.56 18.61 21.19
N ARG A 251 -0.50 17.93 20.73
CA ARG A 251 -0.09 17.94 19.32
C ARG A 251 -1.18 17.42 18.38
N LEU A 252 -1.85 16.33 18.74
CA LEU A 252 -2.96 15.78 17.96
C LEU A 252 -4.17 16.71 17.96
N ALA A 253 -4.48 17.37 19.09
CA ALA A 253 -5.55 18.35 19.18
C ALA A 253 -5.26 19.59 18.30
N ASP A 254 -4.00 20.04 18.28
CA ASP A 254 -3.56 21.13 17.41
C ASP A 254 -3.64 20.74 15.92
N GLN A 255 -3.18 19.54 15.57
CA GLN A 255 -3.29 19.01 14.21
C GLN A 255 -4.74 18.87 13.76
N LEU A 256 -5.62 18.38 14.63
CA LEU A 256 -7.05 18.28 14.36
C LEU A 256 -7.67 19.66 14.15
N THR A 257 -7.32 20.63 14.99
CA THR A 257 -7.80 22.02 14.84
C THR A 257 -7.31 22.64 13.54
N GLN A 258 -6.06 22.41 13.16
CA GLN A 258 -5.50 22.87 11.88
C GLN A 258 -6.16 22.19 10.68
N ALA A 259 -6.42 20.89 10.76
CA ALA A 259 -7.10 20.13 9.72
C ALA A 259 -8.54 20.62 9.53
N LEU A 260 -9.30 20.81 10.62
CA LEU A 260 -10.66 21.36 10.57
C LEU A 260 -10.68 22.79 10.00
N ALA A 261 -9.72 23.65 10.41
CA ALA A 261 -9.59 24.97 9.83
C ALA A 261 -9.27 24.92 8.33
N ARG A 262 -8.44 23.97 7.89
CA ARG A 262 -8.14 23.75 6.48
C ARG A 262 -9.37 23.28 5.70
N ILE A 263 -10.14 22.34 6.25
CA ILE A 263 -11.39 21.86 5.67
C ILE A 263 -12.39 23.01 5.51
N SER A 264 -12.65 23.77 6.57
CA SER A 264 -13.56 24.92 6.53
C SER A 264 -13.14 25.97 5.49
N ARG A 265 -11.83 26.25 5.37
CA ARG A 265 -11.30 27.14 4.32
C ARG A 265 -11.52 26.56 2.92
N LEU A 266 -11.36 25.25 2.72
CA LEU A 266 -11.59 24.59 1.45
C LEU A 266 -13.07 24.58 1.09
N GLU A 267 -13.98 24.31 2.03
CA GLU A 267 -15.43 24.39 1.82
C GLU A 267 -15.88 25.80 1.44
N THR A 268 -15.33 26.82 2.10
CA THR A 268 -15.60 28.21 1.74
C THR A 268 -15.12 28.53 0.32
N LYS A 269 -13.92 28.07 -0.06
CA LYS A 269 -13.42 28.21 -1.43
C LYS A 269 -14.27 27.45 -2.44
N LEU A 270 -14.72 26.24 -2.10
CA LEU A 270 -15.54 25.40 -2.96
C LEU A 270 -16.90 26.07 -3.21
N SER A 271 -17.58 26.54 -2.17
CA SER A 271 -18.85 27.26 -2.30
C SER A 271 -18.72 28.56 -3.13
N TYR A 272 -17.60 29.27 -2.99
CA TYR A 272 -17.29 30.43 -3.83
C TYR A 272 -17.12 30.03 -5.31
N ARG A 273 -16.34 28.98 -5.59
CA ARG A 273 -16.13 28.46 -6.95
C ARG A 273 -17.41 27.92 -7.58
N GLU A 274 -18.28 27.28 -6.81
CA GLU A 274 -19.60 26.84 -7.27
C GLU A 274 -20.46 28.03 -7.70
N ARG A 275 -20.49 29.11 -6.90
CA ARG A 275 -21.20 30.34 -7.27
C ARG A 275 -20.63 30.96 -8.54
N GLU A 276 -19.31 30.98 -8.71
CA GLU A 276 -18.66 31.45 -9.94
C GLU A 276 -19.04 30.59 -11.15
N LEU A 277 -19.05 29.26 -11.01
CA LEU A 277 -19.44 28.33 -12.06
C LEU A 277 -20.91 28.50 -12.46
N VAL A 278 -21.82 28.67 -11.49
CA VAL A 278 -23.24 28.95 -11.77
C VAL A 278 -23.39 30.27 -12.54
N ARG A 279 -22.67 31.33 -12.15
CA ARG A 279 -22.67 32.61 -12.87
C ARG A 279 -22.13 32.46 -14.28
N ALA A 280 -21.00 31.78 -14.47
CA ALA A 280 -20.40 31.51 -15.78
C ALA A 280 -21.35 30.72 -16.69
N LYS A 281 -21.97 29.65 -16.16
CA LYS A 281 -22.95 28.82 -16.87
C LYS A 281 -24.19 29.62 -17.27
N SER A 282 -24.67 30.51 -16.40
CA SER A 282 -25.81 31.40 -16.72
C SER A 282 -25.46 32.41 -17.83
N LYS A 283 -24.26 32.99 -17.79
CA LYS A 283 -23.75 33.90 -18.83
C LYS A 283 -23.62 33.18 -20.16
N LEU A 284 -23.06 31.97 -20.16
CA LEU A 284 -22.91 31.14 -21.36
C LEU A 284 -24.26 30.73 -21.95
N ARG A 285 -25.25 30.39 -21.12
CA ARG A 285 -26.64 30.16 -21.59
C ARG A 285 -27.24 31.41 -22.22
N ARG A 286 -27.02 32.60 -21.64
CA ARG A 286 -27.50 33.87 -22.22
C ARG A 286 -26.82 34.19 -23.56
N THR A 287 -25.51 34.01 -23.67
CA THR A 287 -24.79 34.23 -24.94
C THR A 287 -25.20 33.21 -25.99
N GLN A 288 -25.39 31.94 -25.63
CA GLN A 288 -25.95 30.92 -26.53
C GLN A 288 -27.34 31.28 -27.03
N ARG A 289 -28.24 31.75 -26.14
CA ARG A 289 -29.58 32.23 -26.53
C ARG A 289 -29.50 33.43 -27.48
N LYS A 290 -28.66 34.42 -27.19
CA LYS A 290 -28.43 35.57 -28.08
C LYS A 290 -27.86 35.15 -29.43
N ALA A 291 -26.89 34.25 -29.46
CA ALA A 291 -26.31 33.71 -30.69
C ALA A 291 -27.35 32.92 -31.49
N ALA A 292 -28.20 32.13 -30.84
CA ALA A 292 -29.30 31.41 -31.49
C ALA A 292 -30.36 32.37 -32.05
N ALA A 293 -30.69 33.44 -31.32
CA ALA A 293 -31.60 34.50 -31.80
C ALA A 293 -30.99 35.26 -32.99
N TYR A 294 -29.71 35.63 -32.92
CA TYR A 294 -28.98 36.24 -34.04
C TYR A 294 -28.96 35.31 -35.27
N ARG A 295 -28.79 34.00 -35.10
CA ARG A 295 -28.90 33.03 -36.20
C ARG A 295 -30.30 32.99 -36.85
N ARG A 296 -31.34 33.43 -36.13
CA ARG A 296 -32.72 33.47 -36.63
C ARG A 296 -33.10 34.79 -37.30
N THR A 297 -32.32 35.86 -37.15
CA THR A 297 -32.62 37.14 -37.80
C THR A 297 -32.38 37.07 -39.32
N LEU A 298 -33.20 37.82 -40.07
CA LEU A 298 -33.15 37.86 -41.54
C LEU A 298 -31.78 38.33 -42.06
N GLY A 299 -31.11 39.25 -41.35
CA GLY A 299 -29.77 39.73 -41.70
C GLY A 299 -28.70 38.64 -41.66
N TYR A 300 -28.74 37.72 -40.68
CA TYR A 300 -27.82 36.57 -40.64
C TYR A 300 -28.11 35.54 -41.74
N ARG A 301 -29.38 35.36 -42.12
CA ARG A 301 -29.77 34.49 -43.25
C ARG A 301 -29.36 35.08 -44.60
N LEU A 302 -29.42 36.41 -44.75
CA LEU A 302 -28.93 37.14 -45.92
C LEU A 302 -27.40 37.10 -46.02
N SER A 303 -26.68 37.39 -44.94
CA SER A 303 -25.21 37.35 -44.93
C SER A 303 -24.67 35.94 -45.16
N ARG A 304 -25.32 34.90 -44.62
CA ARG A 304 -24.93 33.49 -44.88
C ARG A 304 -25.28 33.02 -46.30
N ARG A 305 -26.24 33.65 -46.98
CA ARG A 305 -26.52 33.41 -48.41
C ARG A 305 -25.51 34.11 -49.32
N LEU A 306 -25.02 35.29 -48.92
CA LEU A 306 -23.95 36.01 -49.62
C LEU A 306 -22.57 35.37 -49.39
N ALA A 307 -22.31 34.83 -48.18
CA ALA A 307 -21.07 34.15 -47.82
C ALA A 307 -20.94 32.71 -48.37
N ARG A 308 -21.80 32.28 -49.30
CA ARG A 308 -21.61 31.04 -50.07
C ARG A 308 -21.02 31.39 -51.44
N PRO A 309 -19.69 31.54 -51.58
CA PRO A 309 -19.04 32.06 -52.79
C PRO A 309 -19.32 31.21 -54.05
N ARG A 310 -19.57 29.90 -53.87
CA ARG A 310 -19.77 28.96 -54.99
C ARG A 310 -21.04 29.17 -55.82
N LYS A 311 -22.10 29.80 -55.29
CA LYS A 311 -23.35 30.01 -56.04
C LYS A 311 -23.43 31.38 -56.74
N VAL A 312 -22.75 32.39 -56.21
CA VAL A 312 -22.68 33.72 -56.84
C VAL A 312 -21.69 33.70 -58.01
N ALA A 313 -20.53 33.05 -57.86
CA ALA A 313 -19.55 32.91 -58.94
C ALA A 313 -20.13 32.24 -60.20
N ARG A 314 -20.97 31.20 -60.04
CA ARG A 314 -21.65 30.53 -61.18
C ARG A 314 -22.70 31.39 -61.88
N ARG A 315 -23.30 32.37 -61.19
CA ARG A 315 -24.30 33.26 -61.78
C ARG A 315 -23.64 34.45 -62.49
N VAL A 316 -22.51 34.94 -61.98
CA VAL A 316 -21.68 35.96 -62.63
C VAL A 316 -21.00 35.40 -63.89
N PHE A 317 -20.45 34.19 -63.84
CA PHE A 317 -19.87 33.54 -65.03
C PHE A 317 -20.88 33.34 -66.17
N ARG A 318 -22.16 33.11 -65.85
CA ARG A 318 -23.22 32.90 -66.84
C ARG A 318 -23.76 34.19 -67.44
N LEU A 319 -23.53 35.34 -66.79
CA LEU A 319 -23.89 36.67 -67.28
C LEU A 319 -22.76 37.35 -68.08
N LEU A 320 -21.52 36.86 -67.93
CA LEU A 320 -20.36 37.33 -68.70
C LEU A 320 -20.04 36.43 -69.90
N SER A 321 -20.79 35.34 -70.10
CA SER A 321 -20.58 34.35 -71.16
C SER A 321 -21.76 34.29 -72.16
N GLY A 322 -22.61 35.30 -72.20
CA GLY A 322 -23.65 35.50 -73.21
C GLY A 322 -23.57 36.93 -73.71
#